data_AF-A0AAD1AH73-F1
#
_entry.id   AF-A0AAD1AH73-F1
#
_cell.length_a   1.000
_cell.length_b   1.000
_cell.length_c   1.000
_cell.angle_alpha   90.00
_cell.angle_beta   90.00
_cell.angle_gamma   90.00
#
_symmetry.space_group_name_H-M   'P 1'
#
loop_
_entity.id
_entity.type
_entity.pdbx_description
1 polymer ?
#
loop_
_entity_poly.entity_id
_entity_poly.type
_entity_poly.pdbx_seq_one_letter_code
_entity_poly.pdbx_strand_id
1 'polypeptide(L)'
;MRWNGQSIGAADEAALPGLVKLTDLVRTVRTPEFDGITFYEVLAKSALNKVHTSSQMPFGWSINPMRGCTHACTYCFARPTHEYLEFDGGRDFDSHIVVKVNVAEVLARELARPSWGRHPVALGTNTDPYQRAEGRYRLMPGIIAALAASGTPISILTKGSLLRRDLPLLREAAEHVPVDLGVSIAVYDEELQRSVEPGAPSAAARLATVTAAREAGFDCSVFLMPILPFLTDTRAHLDASLRACREAGASTIMYSTLYLKPGVKEWFLHWLSQEHPELLDRYRSLYPGRAAYAPLEYRRWLSARIRPLMRDHRLERGEEDPATGSVRSSALGSLGTLRALGGQRGTLQRDGLLMGELGPDRAAILPGVGQPTLF
;
A
#
# COMPACT_ATOMS: atom_id res chain seq x y z
N MET A 1 -35.27 7.38 -1.99
CA MET A 1 -35.30 8.53 -2.92
C MET A 1 -34.61 8.13 -4.22
N ARG A 2 -35.29 8.34 -5.35
CA ARG A 2 -34.86 7.92 -6.70
C ARG A 2 -33.94 8.98 -7.31
N TRP A 3 -32.82 8.54 -7.86
CA TRP A 3 -31.68 9.36 -8.35
C TRP A 3 -31.72 9.62 -9.87
N ASN A 4 -32.89 9.92 -10.43
CA ASN A 4 -32.99 10.42 -11.80
C ASN A 4 -33.14 11.94 -11.75
N GLY A 5 -32.04 12.67 -11.96
CA GLY A 5 -32.11 14.13 -12.02
C GLY A 5 -30.81 14.92 -12.14
N GLN A 6 -29.65 14.28 -12.33
CA GLN A 6 -28.42 15.01 -12.60
C GLN A 6 -27.92 14.66 -13.99
N SER A 7 -28.08 15.62 -14.90
CA SER A 7 -27.78 15.54 -16.32
C SER A 7 -26.29 15.40 -16.59
N ILE A 8 -25.95 14.54 -17.54
CA ILE A 8 -24.63 14.44 -18.17
C ILE A 8 -24.46 15.67 -19.08
N GLY A 9 -23.36 16.42 -18.91
CA GLY A 9 -22.91 17.39 -19.90
C GLY A 9 -22.67 18.84 -19.46
N ALA A 10 -22.86 19.20 -18.18
CA ALA A 10 -22.41 20.51 -17.71
C ALA A 10 -20.93 20.41 -17.29
N ALA A 11 -20.05 21.13 -17.98
CA ALA A 11 -18.73 21.43 -17.43
C ALA A 11 -18.96 22.11 -16.07
N ASP A 12 -18.47 21.48 -15.00
CA ASP A 12 -18.53 22.05 -13.67
C ASP A 12 -17.57 23.25 -13.66
N GLU A 13 -18.10 24.47 -13.84
CA GLU A 13 -17.31 25.72 -13.82
C GLU A 13 -16.59 25.93 -12.47
N ALA A 14 -16.93 25.16 -11.44
CA ALA A 14 -16.23 25.12 -10.15
C ALA A 14 -15.15 24.03 -10.04
N ALA A 15 -14.92 23.24 -11.09
CA ALA A 15 -13.83 22.27 -11.13
C ALA A 15 -12.49 22.97 -11.43
N LEU A 16 -11.44 22.64 -10.67
CA LEU A 16 -10.09 23.16 -10.93
C LEU A 16 -9.64 22.83 -12.36
N PRO A 17 -8.81 23.67 -13.01
CA PRO A 17 -8.43 23.47 -14.42
C PRO A 17 -7.79 22.10 -14.70
N GLY A 18 -7.09 21.51 -13.73
CA GLY A 18 -6.54 20.14 -13.81
C GLY A 18 -7.60 19.03 -13.85
N LEU A 19 -8.77 19.22 -13.26
CA LEU A 19 -9.93 18.33 -13.40
C LEU A 19 -10.65 18.53 -14.73
N VAL A 20 -10.70 19.76 -15.25
CA VAL A 20 -11.25 20.07 -16.57
C VAL A 20 -10.44 19.40 -17.69
N LYS A 21 -9.15 19.08 -17.44
CA LYS A 21 -8.32 18.25 -18.33
C LYS A 21 -8.67 16.76 -18.31
N LEU A 22 -9.44 16.28 -17.33
CA LEU A 22 -9.98 14.92 -17.33
C LEU A 22 -11.12 14.88 -18.34
N THR A 23 -10.78 14.60 -19.60
CA THR A 23 -11.77 14.33 -20.67
C THR A 23 -12.73 13.18 -20.35
N ASP A 24 -12.47 12.44 -19.27
CA ASP A 24 -13.22 11.30 -18.79
C ASP A 24 -13.99 11.55 -17.48
N LEU A 25 -14.12 12.82 -17.04
CA LEU A 25 -14.96 13.17 -15.89
C LEU A 25 -16.43 12.87 -16.21
N VAL A 26 -17.04 12.00 -15.40
CA VAL A 26 -18.46 11.63 -15.51
C VAL A 26 -19.31 12.61 -14.73
N ARG A 27 -18.99 12.80 -13.44
CA ARG A 27 -19.69 13.75 -12.55
C ARG A 27 -18.90 14.01 -11.26
N THR A 28 -19.22 15.14 -10.63
CA THR A 28 -18.82 15.49 -9.26
C THR A 28 -19.93 15.11 -8.28
N VAL A 29 -19.60 14.42 -7.19
CA VAL A 29 -20.56 13.97 -6.16
C VAL A 29 -20.16 14.49 -4.79
N ARG A 30 -21.09 15.15 -4.11
CA ARG A 30 -21.03 15.51 -2.69
C ARG A 30 -22.25 14.91 -2.00
N THR A 31 -22.05 14.23 -0.89
CA THR A 31 -23.13 13.46 -0.23
C THR A 31 -23.05 13.60 1.29
N PRO A 32 -24.18 13.71 2.01
CA PRO A 32 -24.17 13.96 3.45
C PRO A 32 -23.42 12.91 4.27
N GLU A 33 -23.37 11.66 3.80
CA GLU A 33 -22.67 10.58 4.49
C GLU A 33 -21.15 10.78 4.51
N PHE A 34 -20.62 11.59 3.59
CA PHE A 34 -19.21 11.91 3.44
C PHE A 34 -19.02 13.43 3.52
N ASP A 35 -19.46 14.02 4.63
CA ASP A 35 -19.31 15.45 4.86
C ASP A 35 -17.85 15.91 4.70
N GLY A 36 -17.68 17.07 4.05
CA GLY A 36 -16.36 17.60 3.71
C GLY A 36 -15.60 16.88 2.59
N ILE A 37 -16.16 15.84 1.97
CA ILE A 37 -15.52 15.08 0.87
C ILE A 37 -16.24 15.32 -0.45
N THR A 38 -15.47 15.58 -1.50
CA THR A 38 -15.93 15.64 -2.89
C THR A 38 -15.38 14.46 -3.68
N PHE A 39 -16.26 13.69 -4.31
CA PHE A 39 -15.90 12.60 -5.21
C PHE A 39 -15.96 13.05 -6.66
N TYR A 40 -14.93 12.71 -7.44
CA TYR A 40 -14.89 12.92 -8.88
C TYR A 40 -14.95 11.57 -9.56
N GLU A 41 -16.12 11.20 -10.08
CA GLU A 41 -16.30 9.94 -10.79
C GLU A 41 -15.77 10.09 -12.21
N VAL A 42 -14.83 9.21 -12.59
CA VAL A 42 -14.15 9.24 -13.89
C VAL A 42 -14.19 7.88 -14.57
N LEU A 43 -14.10 7.87 -15.89
CA LEU A 43 -13.82 6.65 -16.65
C LEU A 43 -12.31 6.45 -16.76
N ALA A 44 -11.81 5.33 -16.25
CA ALA A 44 -10.43 4.94 -16.42
C ALA A 44 -10.16 4.48 -17.86
N LYS A 45 -9.03 4.91 -18.43
CA LYS A 45 -8.49 4.36 -19.69
C LYS A 45 -7.70 3.07 -19.44
N SER A 46 -7.05 2.98 -18.29
CA SER A 46 -6.32 1.80 -17.83
C SER A 46 -6.57 1.52 -16.34
N ALA A 47 -6.54 0.24 -15.97
CA ALA A 47 -6.65 -0.20 -14.58
C ALA A 47 -5.27 -0.63 -14.04
N LEU A 48 -4.53 -1.41 -14.83
CA LEU A 48 -3.20 -1.92 -14.49
C LEU A 48 -2.13 -0.84 -14.62
N ASN A 49 -1.33 -0.67 -13.56
CA ASN A 49 -0.19 0.24 -13.52
C ASN A 49 1.08 -0.59 -13.43
N LYS A 50 1.96 -0.47 -14.43
CA LYS A 50 3.28 -1.11 -14.40
C LYS A 50 4.18 -0.34 -13.45
N VAL A 51 4.75 -1.04 -12.48
CA VAL A 51 5.78 -0.49 -11.60
C VAL A 51 7.10 -0.51 -12.34
N HIS A 52 7.80 0.61 -12.36
CA HIS A 52 9.05 0.74 -13.07
C HIS A 52 10.12 -0.18 -12.46
N THR A 53 10.97 -0.80 -13.28
CA THR A 53 12.00 -1.75 -12.82
C THR A 53 13.07 -1.12 -11.93
N SER A 54 13.19 0.22 -11.96
CA SER A 54 14.06 0.97 -11.04
C SER A 54 13.44 1.21 -9.67
N SER A 55 12.15 0.89 -9.49
CA SER A 55 11.49 0.95 -8.20
C SER A 55 11.90 -0.23 -7.33
N GLN A 56 11.99 -0.01 -6.02
CA GLN A 56 12.34 -1.06 -5.06
C GLN A 56 11.11 -1.79 -4.52
N MET A 57 9.92 -1.55 -5.09
CA MET A 57 8.72 -2.31 -4.72
C MET A 57 8.92 -3.79 -5.05
N PRO A 58 8.45 -4.71 -4.21
CA PRO A 58 8.56 -6.15 -4.45
C PRO A 58 7.58 -6.68 -5.52
N PHE A 59 6.80 -5.80 -6.17
CA PHE A 59 5.78 -6.16 -7.15
C PHE A 59 5.93 -5.36 -8.45
N GLY A 60 5.56 -5.97 -9.59
CA GLY A 60 5.69 -5.37 -10.91
C GLY A 60 4.43 -4.66 -11.42
N TRP A 61 3.26 -4.91 -10.81
CA TRP A 61 1.98 -4.36 -11.24
C TRP A 61 1.11 -3.97 -10.05
N SER A 62 0.31 -2.92 -10.22
CA SER A 62 -0.64 -2.47 -9.21
C SER A 62 -1.94 -1.92 -9.80
N ILE A 63 -2.98 -1.87 -8.98
CA ILE A 63 -4.25 -1.20 -9.30
C ILE A 63 -4.55 -0.18 -8.21
N ASN A 64 -4.91 1.02 -8.63
CA ASN A 64 -5.42 2.08 -7.77
C ASN A 64 -6.84 2.42 -8.24
N PRO A 65 -7.88 1.88 -7.59
CA PRO A 65 -9.29 2.12 -7.94
C PRO A 65 -9.71 3.58 -7.74
N MET A 66 -9.02 4.25 -6.80
CA MET A 66 -9.25 5.62 -6.43
C MET A 66 -7.92 6.41 -6.43
N ARG A 67 -8.01 7.73 -6.43
CA ARG A 67 -6.89 8.64 -6.13
C ARG A 67 -7.31 9.55 -4.99
N GLY A 68 -6.41 9.81 -4.07
CA GLY A 68 -6.75 10.41 -2.78
C GLY A 68 -7.13 9.32 -1.79
N CYS A 69 -7.08 9.65 -0.50
CA CYS A 69 -7.39 8.69 0.54
C CYS A 69 -7.93 9.37 1.78
N THR A 70 -9.18 9.03 2.12
CA THR A 70 -9.90 9.55 3.29
C THR A 70 -9.31 9.10 4.63
N HIS A 71 -8.29 8.24 4.64
CA HIS A 71 -7.52 7.91 5.84
C HIS A 71 -6.69 9.08 6.38
N ALA A 72 -6.39 10.08 5.54
CA ALA A 72 -5.75 11.33 5.92
C ALA A 72 -4.43 11.20 6.72
N CYS A 73 -3.64 10.16 6.43
CA CYS A 73 -2.37 9.93 7.16
C CYS A 73 -1.39 11.08 6.88
N THR A 74 -0.84 11.70 7.92
CA THR A 74 0.05 12.87 7.80
C THR A 74 1.37 12.53 7.11
N TYR A 75 1.79 11.26 7.14
CA TYR A 75 3.01 10.76 6.51
C TYR A 75 2.79 10.10 5.14
N CYS A 76 1.58 10.17 4.56
CA CYS A 76 1.23 9.42 3.36
C CYS A 76 2.09 9.80 2.15
N PHE A 77 2.87 8.85 1.62
CA PHE A 77 3.73 9.12 0.47
C PHE A 77 2.95 9.37 -0.84
N ALA A 78 1.67 9.01 -0.90
CA ALA A 78 0.84 9.20 -2.09
C ALA A 78 0.35 10.64 -2.27
N ARG A 79 0.50 11.50 -1.26
CA ARG A 79 0.04 12.90 -1.24
C ARG A 79 0.43 13.71 -2.49
N PRO A 80 1.70 13.70 -2.95
CA PRO A 80 2.08 14.45 -4.16
C PRO A 80 1.44 13.96 -5.45
N THR A 81 0.74 12.81 -5.43
CA THR A 81 0.00 12.40 -6.62
C THR A 81 -1.16 13.35 -6.92
N HIS A 82 -1.68 14.11 -5.95
CA HIS A 82 -2.74 15.09 -6.21
C HIS A 82 -2.28 16.32 -6.99
N GLU A 83 -1.00 16.68 -6.90
CA GLU A 83 -0.42 17.83 -7.60
C GLU A 83 -0.52 17.69 -9.14
N TYR A 84 -0.52 16.45 -9.67
CA TYR A 84 -0.76 16.20 -11.10
C TYR A 84 -2.17 16.58 -11.57
N LEU A 85 -3.12 16.76 -10.65
CA LEU A 85 -4.48 17.20 -10.91
C LEU A 85 -4.69 18.67 -10.55
N GLU A 86 -3.60 19.41 -10.26
CA GLU A 86 -3.61 20.79 -9.78
C GLU A 86 -4.31 20.96 -8.42
N PHE A 87 -4.39 19.88 -7.64
CA PHE A 87 -4.79 19.88 -6.23
C PHE A 87 -3.58 19.99 -5.30
N ASP A 88 -3.80 20.43 -4.06
CA ASP A 88 -2.76 20.41 -3.04
C ASP A 88 -2.49 18.98 -2.48
N GLY A 89 -1.24 18.70 -2.08
CA GLY A 89 -0.86 17.40 -1.49
C GLY A 89 -1.27 17.24 -0.01
N GLY A 90 -1.75 18.29 0.63
CA GLY A 90 -2.25 18.31 2.00
C GLY A 90 -3.75 17.99 2.03
N ARG A 91 -4.58 19.02 2.21
CA ARG A 91 -6.01 18.85 2.49
C ARG A 91 -6.76 18.27 1.31
N ASP A 92 -6.46 18.70 0.07
CA ASP A 92 -7.17 18.19 -1.09
C ASP A 92 -6.95 16.68 -1.31
N PHE A 93 -5.79 16.11 -0.94
CA PHE A 93 -5.57 14.66 -0.99
C PHE A 93 -6.55 13.87 -0.12
N ASP A 94 -6.97 14.47 0.99
CA ASP A 94 -7.80 13.85 2.01
C ASP A 94 -9.30 14.02 1.70
N SER A 95 -9.69 15.11 1.01
CA SER A 95 -11.09 15.50 0.75
C SER A 95 -11.53 15.45 -0.72
N HIS A 96 -10.63 15.41 -1.70
CA HIS A 96 -10.96 15.34 -3.13
C HIS A 96 -10.59 13.96 -3.69
N ILE A 97 -11.57 13.05 -3.78
CA ILE A 97 -11.32 11.65 -4.14
C ILE A 97 -11.73 11.39 -5.59
N VAL A 98 -10.78 11.02 -6.44
CA VAL A 98 -11.08 10.58 -7.81
C VAL A 98 -11.42 9.10 -7.79
N VAL A 99 -12.55 8.72 -8.37
CA VAL A 99 -13.07 7.35 -8.34
C VAL A 99 -13.22 6.83 -9.77
N LYS A 100 -12.52 5.74 -10.08
CA LYS A 100 -12.57 5.10 -11.40
C LYS A 100 -13.75 4.12 -11.46
N VAL A 101 -14.92 4.61 -11.87
CA VAL A 101 -16.18 3.86 -11.73
C VAL A 101 -16.27 2.63 -12.65
N ASN A 102 -15.53 2.61 -13.77
CA ASN A 102 -15.46 1.49 -14.71
C ASN A 102 -14.21 0.61 -14.53
N VAL A 103 -13.48 0.73 -13.40
CA VAL A 103 -12.16 0.09 -13.24
C VAL A 103 -12.20 -1.43 -13.41
N ALA A 104 -13.26 -2.10 -12.95
CA ALA A 104 -13.40 -3.55 -13.07
C ALA A 104 -13.57 -4.00 -14.54
N GLU A 105 -14.34 -3.24 -15.34
CA GLU A 105 -14.55 -3.54 -16.76
C GLU A 105 -13.26 -3.35 -17.57
N VAL A 106 -12.56 -2.25 -17.30
CA VAL A 106 -11.26 -1.95 -17.92
C VAL A 106 -10.24 -3.02 -17.56
N LEU A 107 -10.19 -3.41 -16.28
CA LEU A 107 -9.31 -4.46 -15.79
C LEU A 107 -9.59 -5.80 -16.47
N ALA A 108 -10.85 -6.25 -16.52
CA ALA A 108 -11.22 -7.50 -17.17
C ALA A 108 -10.76 -7.54 -18.64
N ARG A 109 -10.93 -6.43 -19.38
CA ARG A 109 -10.46 -6.29 -20.76
C ARG A 109 -8.94 -6.37 -20.85
N GLU A 110 -8.21 -5.70 -19.95
CA GLU A 110 -6.74 -5.72 -19.93
C GLU A 110 -6.18 -7.11 -19.61
N LEU A 111 -6.78 -7.82 -18.67
CA LEU A 111 -6.39 -9.18 -18.25
C LEU A 111 -6.71 -10.25 -19.30
N ALA A 112 -7.73 -10.04 -20.13
CA ALA A 112 -8.10 -10.94 -21.22
C ALA A 112 -7.13 -10.90 -22.42
N ARG A 113 -6.20 -9.94 -22.46
CA ARG A 113 -5.23 -9.83 -23.55
C ARG A 113 -4.31 -11.06 -23.56
N PRO A 114 -4.05 -11.69 -24.72
CA PRO A 114 -3.12 -12.82 -24.82
C PRO A 114 -1.70 -12.51 -24.32
N SER A 115 -1.31 -11.23 -24.33
CA SER A 115 -0.02 -10.75 -23.84
C SER A 115 0.07 -10.66 -22.31
N TRP A 116 -1.03 -10.86 -21.58
CA TRP A 116 -1.02 -10.74 -20.12
C TRP A 116 -0.35 -11.96 -19.48
N GLY A 117 0.79 -11.73 -18.84
CA GLY A 117 1.62 -12.77 -18.23
C GLY A 117 1.13 -13.28 -16.86
N ARG A 118 -0.07 -12.86 -16.40
CA ARG A 118 -0.62 -13.22 -15.07
C ARG A 118 0.31 -12.86 -13.92
N HIS A 119 1.04 -11.76 -14.07
CA HIS A 119 1.90 -11.22 -13.02
C HIS A 119 1.06 -10.78 -11.82
N PRO A 120 1.55 -10.95 -10.59
CA PRO A 120 0.75 -10.54 -9.44
C PRO A 120 0.52 -9.05 -9.37
N VAL A 121 -0.66 -8.71 -8.87
CA VAL A 121 -1.18 -7.35 -8.85
C VAL A 121 -1.38 -6.89 -7.42
N ALA A 122 -0.68 -5.83 -7.05
CA ALA A 122 -0.76 -5.22 -5.74
C ALA A 122 -1.86 -4.14 -5.66
N LEU A 123 -2.65 -4.17 -4.60
CA LEU A 123 -3.61 -3.15 -4.18
C LEU A 123 -3.17 -2.57 -2.84
N GLY A 124 -3.52 -1.31 -2.58
CA GLY A 124 -3.02 -0.62 -1.38
C GLY A 124 -1.69 0.09 -1.58
N THR A 125 -1.35 0.43 -2.83
CA THR A 125 -0.05 1.01 -3.17
C THR A 125 -0.10 2.54 -3.05
N ASN A 126 -0.92 3.23 -3.82
CA ASN A 126 -1.03 4.70 -3.79
C ASN A 126 -2.34 5.20 -3.15
N THR A 127 -3.36 4.35 -3.08
CA THR A 127 -4.59 4.59 -2.34
C THR A 127 -4.96 3.35 -1.56
N ASP A 128 -5.80 3.50 -0.55
CA ASP A 128 -6.33 2.36 0.17
C ASP A 128 -7.57 1.80 -0.55
N PRO A 129 -7.57 0.51 -0.96
CA PRO A 129 -8.69 -0.10 -1.67
C PRO A 129 -9.95 -0.24 -0.81
N TYR A 130 -9.80 -0.22 0.52
CA TYR A 130 -10.87 -0.41 1.50
C TYR A 130 -11.08 0.82 2.39
N GLN A 131 -10.68 2.01 1.91
CA GLN A 131 -11.11 3.27 2.53
C GLN A 131 -12.65 3.38 2.55
N ARG A 132 -13.19 4.25 3.39
CA ARG A 132 -14.65 4.38 3.62
C ARG A 132 -15.48 4.48 2.34
N ALA A 133 -14.96 5.15 1.31
CA ALA A 133 -15.61 5.30 0.01
C ALA A 133 -15.97 3.96 -0.65
N GLU A 134 -15.19 2.90 -0.43
CA GLU A 134 -15.45 1.56 -0.95
C GLU A 134 -16.76 0.95 -0.41
N GLY A 135 -17.25 1.42 0.74
CA GLY A 135 -18.56 1.03 1.27
C GLY A 135 -19.73 1.45 0.36
N ARG A 136 -19.55 2.56 -0.37
CA ARG A 136 -20.51 3.09 -1.35
C ARG A 136 -20.26 2.54 -2.75
N TYR A 137 -19.02 2.64 -3.22
CA TYR A 137 -18.69 2.36 -4.62
C TYR A 137 -18.61 0.86 -4.94
N ARG A 138 -18.22 0.02 -3.97
CA ARG A 138 -18.12 -1.43 -4.13
C ARG A 138 -17.31 -1.84 -5.37
N LEU A 139 -16.16 -1.21 -5.59
CA LEU A 139 -15.28 -1.51 -6.73
C LEU A 139 -14.51 -2.83 -6.54
N MET A 140 -14.19 -3.16 -5.28
CA MET A 140 -13.34 -4.30 -4.96
C MET A 140 -13.91 -5.66 -5.39
N PRO A 141 -15.21 -5.97 -5.21
CA PRO A 141 -15.76 -7.24 -5.68
C PRO A 141 -15.53 -7.52 -7.17
N GLY A 142 -15.74 -6.50 -8.02
CA GLY A 142 -15.49 -6.61 -9.45
C GLY A 142 -14.01 -6.78 -9.80
N ILE A 143 -13.12 -6.09 -9.07
CA ILE A 143 -11.67 -6.22 -9.23
C ILE A 143 -11.19 -7.62 -8.84
N ILE A 144 -11.63 -8.12 -7.68
CA ILE A 144 -11.27 -9.46 -7.18
C ILE A 144 -11.72 -10.52 -8.17
N ALA A 145 -12.98 -10.45 -8.64
CA ALA A 145 -13.51 -11.39 -9.61
C ALA A 145 -12.72 -11.38 -10.93
N ALA A 146 -12.38 -10.19 -11.46
CA ALA A 146 -11.61 -10.08 -12.70
C ALA A 146 -10.19 -10.67 -12.56
N LEU A 147 -9.50 -10.40 -11.45
CA LEU A 147 -8.17 -10.95 -11.18
C LEU A 147 -8.23 -12.48 -11.05
N ALA A 148 -9.14 -13.00 -10.22
CA ALA A 148 -9.30 -14.43 -10.00
C ALA A 148 -9.66 -15.18 -11.30
N ALA A 149 -10.65 -14.70 -12.06
CA ALA A 149 -11.08 -15.32 -13.31
C ALA A 149 -9.97 -15.36 -14.38
N SER A 150 -9.06 -14.37 -14.37
CA SER A 150 -7.90 -14.36 -15.28
C SER A 150 -6.74 -15.25 -14.82
N GLY A 151 -6.81 -15.83 -13.63
CA GLY A 151 -5.72 -16.56 -13.01
C GLY A 151 -4.57 -15.66 -12.53
N THR A 152 -4.87 -14.39 -12.22
CA THR A 152 -3.88 -13.40 -11.78
C THR A 152 -3.81 -13.36 -10.25
N PRO A 153 -2.64 -13.57 -9.63
CA PRO A 153 -2.52 -13.54 -8.17
C PRO A 153 -2.73 -12.14 -7.59
N ILE A 154 -3.28 -12.09 -6.38
CA ILE A 154 -3.78 -10.88 -5.73
C ILE A 154 -2.95 -10.60 -4.47
N SER A 155 -2.48 -9.36 -4.33
CA SER A 155 -1.90 -8.87 -3.06
C SER A 155 -2.64 -7.62 -2.60
N ILE A 156 -3.18 -7.63 -1.38
CA ILE A 156 -3.95 -6.51 -0.81
C ILE A 156 -3.26 -6.02 0.45
N LEU A 157 -2.88 -4.73 0.47
CA LEU A 157 -2.50 -4.01 1.67
C LEU A 157 -3.57 -2.97 2.02
N THR A 158 -3.98 -2.88 3.28
CA THR A 158 -5.00 -1.90 3.68
C THR A 158 -4.90 -1.48 5.15
N LYS A 159 -5.39 -0.29 5.49
CA LYS A 159 -5.77 0.15 6.84
C LYS A 159 -7.28 -0.01 7.10
N GLY A 160 -8.07 -0.25 6.07
CA GLY A 160 -9.53 -0.26 6.07
C GLY A 160 -10.11 -1.57 6.63
N SER A 161 -11.08 -1.45 7.54
CA SER A 161 -11.78 -2.60 8.12
C SER A 161 -12.87 -3.20 7.21
N LEU A 162 -13.14 -2.54 6.07
CA LEU A 162 -14.08 -3.01 5.04
C LEU A 162 -13.57 -4.27 4.32
N LEU A 163 -12.29 -4.60 4.41
CA LEU A 163 -11.75 -5.88 3.91
C LEU A 163 -12.58 -7.07 4.42
N ARG A 164 -13.08 -7.01 5.66
CA ARG A 164 -13.90 -8.07 6.27
C ARG A 164 -15.14 -8.43 5.45
N ARG A 165 -15.73 -7.46 4.74
CA ARG A 165 -16.90 -7.67 3.86
C ARG A 165 -16.59 -8.65 2.73
N ASP A 166 -15.37 -8.57 2.18
CA ASP A 166 -14.98 -9.29 0.98
C ASP A 166 -14.16 -10.56 1.28
N LEU A 167 -13.90 -10.89 2.55
CA LEU A 167 -13.20 -12.13 2.94
C LEU A 167 -13.84 -13.40 2.35
N PRO A 168 -15.19 -13.56 2.31
CA PRO A 168 -15.79 -14.73 1.66
C PRO A 168 -15.47 -14.81 0.16
N LEU A 169 -15.48 -13.68 -0.55
CA LEU A 169 -15.15 -13.61 -1.97
C LEU A 169 -13.65 -13.86 -2.22
N LEU A 170 -12.79 -13.31 -1.37
CA LEU A 170 -11.35 -13.57 -1.44
C LEU A 170 -11.06 -15.06 -1.19
N ARG A 171 -11.85 -15.72 -0.35
CA ARG A 171 -11.66 -17.15 -0.04
C ARG A 171 -12.01 -18.01 -1.25
N GLU A 172 -13.09 -17.67 -1.95
CA GLU A 172 -13.43 -18.28 -3.25
C GLU A 172 -12.33 -18.01 -4.28
N ALA A 173 -11.83 -16.77 -4.37
CA ALA A 173 -10.72 -16.43 -5.27
C ALA A 173 -9.44 -17.24 -4.96
N ALA A 174 -9.18 -17.50 -3.68
CA ALA A 174 -8.02 -18.27 -3.22
C ALA A 174 -8.05 -19.75 -3.66
N GLU A 175 -9.20 -20.28 -4.10
CA GLU A 175 -9.29 -21.61 -4.72
C GLU A 175 -8.68 -21.66 -6.13
N HIS A 176 -8.46 -20.49 -6.75
CA HIS A 176 -8.00 -20.38 -8.13
C HIS A 176 -6.67 -19.64 -8.28
N VAL A 177 -6.39 -18.66 -7.43
CA VAL A 177 -5.18 -17.84 -7.48
C VAL A 177 -4.60 -17.62 -6.08
N PRO A 178 -3.28 -17.44 -5.92
CA PRO A 178 -2.72 -16.97 -4.66
C PRO A 178 -3.31 -15.61 -4.26
N VAL A 179 -3.67 -15.49 -2.98
CA VAL A 179 -4.21 -14.27 -2.38
C VAL A 179 -3.43 -13.97 -1.11
N ASP A 180 -2.77 -12.82 -1.09
CA ASP A 180 -2.01 -12.34 0.05
C ASP A 180 -2.66 -11.12 0.69
N LEU A 181 -2.81 -11.16 2.02
CA LEU A 181 -3.45 -10.11 2.80
C LEU A 181 -2.46 -9.44 3.75
N GLY A 182 -2.43 -8.12 3.71
CA GLY A 182 -1.65 -7.25 4.57
C GLY A 182 -2.53 -6.19 5.23
N VAL A 183 -2.34 -5.97 6.53
CA VAL A 183 -2.98 -4.88 7.28
C VAL A 183 -1.93 -3.93 7.83
N SER A 184 -2.03 -2.64 7.53
CA SER A 184 -1.13 -1.60 8.05
C SER A 184 -1.57 -1.11 9.41
N ILE A 185 -0.77 -1.36 10.44
CA ILE A 185 -1.01 -0.88 11.81
C ILE A 185 0.27 -0.25 12.31
N ALA A 186 0.38 1.08 12.16
CA ALA A 186 1.60 1.82 12.47
C ALA A 186 1.70 2.26 13.93
N VAL A 187 0.56 2.61 14.53
CA VAL A 187 0.46 3.23 15.85
C VAL A 187 -0.63 2.52 16.66
N TYR A 188 -0.27 2.09 17.88
CA TYR A 188 -1.15 1.36 18.79
C TYR A 188 -1.64 2.22 19.96
N ASP A 189 -1.03 3.38 20.16
CA ASP A 189 -1.54 4.43 21.04
C ASP A 189 -2.72 5.14 20.35
N GLU A 190 -3.88 5.17 21.02
CA GLU A 190 -5.12 5.65 20.41
C GLU A 190 -5.15 7.17 20.18
N GLU A 191 -4.49 7.94 21.04
CA GLU A 191 -4.41 9.40 20.90
C GLU A 191 -3.50 9.76 19.73
N LEU A 192 -2.29 9.20 19.71
CA LEU A 192 -1.34 9.41 18.62
C LEU A 192 -1.90 8.89 17.28
N GLN A 193 -2.59 7.75 17.27
CA GLN A 193 -3.20 7.23 16.05
C GLN A 193 -4.27 8.16 15.49
N ARG A 194 -5.14 8.72 16.33
CA ARG A 194 -6.16 9.70 15.92
C ARG A 194 -5.54 11.00 15.44
N SER A 195 -4.41 11.41 16.01
CA SER A 195 -3.70 12.62 15.56
C SER A 195 -3.01 12.40 14.20
N VAL A 196 -2.33 11.26 14.00
CA VAL A 196 -1.49 11.02 12.81
C VAL A 196 -2.22 10.33 11.63
N GLU A 197 -3.30 9.61 11.91
CA GLU A 197 -4.14 8.90 10.92
C GLU A 197 -5.65 9.13 11.21
N PRO A 198 -6.14 10.38 11.23
CA PRO A 198 -7.46 10.73 11.77
C PRO A 198 -8.64 10.05 11.06
N GLY A 199 -8.50 9.74 9.77
CA GLY A 199 -9.55 9.09 9.00
C GLY A 199 -9.42 7.57 8.92
N ALA A 200 -8.35 6.98 9.45
CA ALA A 200 -8.14 5.53 9.42
C ALA A 200 -8.84 4.85 10.61
N PRO A 201 -9.29 3.60 10.45
CA PRO A 201 -9.78 2.80 11.57
C PRO A 201 -8.74 2.70 12.70
N SER A 202 -9.22 2.59 13.94
CA SER A 202 -8.35 2.43 15.11
C SER A 202 -7.46 1.19 15.00
N ALA A 203 -6.37 1.16 15.78
CA ALA A 203 -5.51 -0.03 15.87
C ALA A 203 -6.31 -1.28 16.26
N ALA A 204 -7.23 -1.17 17.22
CA ALA A 204 -8.13 -2.25 17.63
C ALA A 204 -9.03 -2.75 16.48
N ALA A 205 -9.61 -1.84 15.69
CA ALA A 205 -10.44 -2.23 14.54
C ALA A 205 -9.62 -2.93 13.44
N ARG A 206 -8.36 -2.52 13.26
CA ARG A 206 -7.43 -3.16 12.33
C ARG A 206 -6.96 -4.53 12.82
N LEU A 207 -6.67 -4.68 14.11
CA LEU A 207 -6.39 -5.99 14.71
C LEU A 207 -7.57 -6.94 14.58
N ALA A 208 -8.81 -6.48 14.80
CA ALA A 208 -10.00 -7.28 14.55
C ALA A 208 -10.17 -7.68 13.07
N THR A 209 -9.61 -6.90 12.14
CA THR A 209 -9.55 -7.26 10.72
C THR A 209 -8.52 -8.35 10.45
N VAL A 210 -7.37 -8.31 11.14
CA VAL A 210 -6.37 -9.41 11.13
C VAL A 210 -7.01 -10.69 11.65
N THR A 211 -7.67 -10.66 12.80
CA THR A 211 -8.35 -11.82 13.38
C THR A 211 -9.39 -12.41 12.42
N ALA A 212 -10.26 -11.57 11.84
CA ALA A 212 -11.24 -12.02 10.85
C ALA A 212 -10.59 -12.67 9.62
N ALA A 213 -9.47 -12.13 9.13
CA ALA A 213 -8.74 -12.74 8.01
C ALA A 213 -8.17 -14.13 8.37
N ARG A 214 -7.63 -14.28 9.59
CA ARG A 214 -7.14 -15.56 10.11
C ARG A 214 -8.25 -16.59 10.28
N GLU A 215 -9.40 -16.18 10.83
CA GLU A 215 -10.59 -17.02 10.96
C GLU A 215 -11.15 -17.46 9.60
N ALA A 216 -11.00 -16.62 8.57
CA ALA A 216 -11.35 -16.95 7.20
C ALA A 216 -10.34 -17.89 6.51
N GLY A 217 -9.24 -18.24 7.17
CA GLY A 217 -8.22 -19.18 6.69
C GLY A 217 -7.02 -18.55 5.97
N PHE A 218 -6.90 -17.21 5.95
CA PHE A 218 -5.77 -16.54 5.31
C PHE A 218 -4.62 -16.31 6.26
N ASP A 219 -3.38 -16.52 5.82
CA ASP A 219 -2.26 -15.83 6.45
C ASP A 219 -2.39 -14.32 6.21
N CYS A 220 -2.24 -13.56 7.29
CA CYS A 220 -2.31 -12.10 7.27
C CYS A 220 -0.99 -11.52 7.82
N SER A 221 -0.35 -10.67 7.03
CA SER A 221 0.84 -9.92 7.43
C SER A 221 0.44 -8.58 8.03
N VAL A 222 1.13 -8.14 9.08
CA VAL A 222 0.94 -6.80 9.62
C VAL A 222 2.12 -5.91 9.25
N PHE A 223 1.82 -4.74 8.70
CA PHE A 223 2.79 -3.73 8.33
C PHE A 223 2.87 -2.70 9.47
N LEU A 224 3.87 -2.86 10.34
CA LEU A 224 4.26 -1.88 11.36
C LEU A 224 5.07 -0.77 10.68
N MET A 225 4.39 -0.02 9.82
CA MET A 225 4.97 0.94 8.88
C MET A 225 4.06 2.17 8.75
N PRO A 226 4.54 3.38 9.09
CA PRO A 226 5.89 3.68 9.58
C PRO A 226 6.05 3.45 11.09
N ILE A 227 7.24 3.05 11.52
CA ILE A 227 7.73 3.34 12.88
C ILE A 227 8.14 4.82 12.91
N LEU A 228 7.55 5.58 13.82
CA LEU A 228 7.76 7.02 14.00
C LEU A 228 8.89 7.26 15.00
N PRO A 229 10.02 7.87 14.60
CA PRO A 229 11.14 8.13 15.50
C PRO A 229 10.72 8.90 16.76
N PHE A 230 11.23 8.48 17.92
CA PHE A 230 10.92 9.03 19.25
C PHE A 230 9.46 8.90 19.72
N LEU A 231 8.52 8.51 18.85
CA LEU A 231 7.11 8.35 19.18
C LEU A 231 6.71 6.88 19.34
N THR A 232 7.13 6.00 18.41
CA THR A 232 6.75 4.58 18.41
C THR A 232 7.94 3.61 18.32
N ASP A 233 9.16 4.10 18.56
CA ASP A 233 10.42 3.36 18.41
C ASP A 233 11.03 2.84 19.74
N THR A 234 10.36 3.07 20.87
CA THR A 234 10.80 2.55 22.17
C THR A 234 10.64 1.02 22.23
N ARG A 235 11.51 0.34 22.97
CA ARG A 235 11.43 -1.14 23.09
C ARG A 235 10.07 -1.59 23.67
N ALA A 236 9.55 -0.86 24.65
CA ALA A 236 8.27 -1.16 25.27
C ALA A 236 7.10 -1.00 24.27
N HIS A 237 7.08 0.09 23.49
CA HIS A 237 6.06 0.29 22.46
C HIS A 237 6.12 -0.79 21.40
N LEU A 238 7.32 -1.12 20.90
CA LEU A 238 7.50 -2.17 19.89
C LEU A 238 7.08 -3.55 20.41
N ASP A 239 7.43 -3.90 21.66
CA ASP A 239 7.02 -5.18 22.26
C ASP A 239 5.49 -5.28 22.41
N ALA A 240 4.85 -4.21 22.88
CA ALA A 240 3.40 -4.15 23.02
C ALA A 240 2.68 -4.28 21.66
N SER A 241 3.16 -3.58 20.63
CA SER A 241 2.61 -3.67 19.27
C SER A 241 2.74 -5.08 18.69
N LEU A 242 3.91 -5.72 18.86
CA LEU A 242 4.15 -7.09 18.38
C LEU A 242 3.30 -8.12 19.13
N ARG A 243 3.16 -7.97 20.45
CA ARG A 243 2.27 -8.80 21.28
C ARG A 243 0.82 -8.71 20.79
N ALA A 244 0.31 -7.50 20.60
CA ALA A 244 -1.05 -7.28 20.10
C ALA A 244 -1.26 -7.89 18.70
N CYS A 245 -0.27 -7.78 17.80
CA CYS A 245 -0.30 -8.45 16.50
C CYS A 245 -0.40 -9.97 16.65
N ARG A 246 0.43 -10.54 17.52
CA ARG A 246 0.47 -11.98 17.76
C ARG A 246 -0.86 -12.49 18.32
N GLU A 247 -1.43 -11.78 19.28
CA GLU A 247 -2.74 -12.08 19.88
C GLU A 247 -3.87 -12.02 18.85
N ALA A 248 -3.83 -11.05 17.93
CA ALA A 248 -4.79 -10.98 16.82
C ALA A 248 -4.60 -12.08 15.76
N GLY A 249 -3.52 -12.86 15.84
CA GLY A 249 -3.21 -13.97 14.95
C GLY A 249 -2.35 -13.61 13.74
N ALA A 250 -1.70 -12.44 13.72
CA ALA A 250 -0.80 -12.05 12.64
C ALA A 250 0.26 -13.14 12.36
N SER A 251 0.53 -13.37 11.09
CA SER A 251 1.41 -14.45 10.63
C SER A 251 2.85 -13.95 10.57
N THR A 252 3.04 -12.73 10.07
CA THR A 252 4.35 -12.06 10.02
C THR A 252 4.23 -10.56 10.20
N ILE A 253 5.36 -9.93 10.55
CA ILE A 253 5.49 -8.49 10.63
C ILE A 253 6.46 -7.98 9.57
N MET A 254 6.02 -6.97 8.84
CA MET A 254 6.87 -6.11 8.03
C MET A 254 7.00 -4.76 8.73
N TYR A 255 8.22 -4.22 8.79
CA TYR A 255 8.48 -2.95 9.46
C TYR A 255 9.45 -2.09 8.65
N SER A 256 9.31 -0.78 8.81
CA SER A 256 10.18 0.23 8.25
C SER A 256 10.01 1.51 9.05
N THR A 257 11.08 2.27 9.14
CA THR A 257 11.02 3.62 9.68
C THR A 257 10.23 4.53 8.73
N LEU A 258 9.73 5.63 9.29
CA LEU A 258 9.12 6.73 8.56
C LEU A 258 9.92 7.15 7.32
N TYR A 259 9.20 7.31 6.20
CA TYR A 259 9.71 7.77 4.92
C TYR A 259 9.07 9.12 4.57
N LEU A 260 9.90 10.16 4.44
CA LEU A 260 9.48 11.55 4.25
C LEU A 260 10.04 12.13 2.95
N LYS A 261 9.51 11.68 1.81
CA LYS A 261 9.87 12.27 0.52
C LYS A 261 9.45 13.75 0.43
N PRO A 262 10.07 14.54 -0.46
CA PRO A 262 9.64 15.93 -0.72
C PRO A 262 8.13 16.01 -1.03
N GLY A 263 7.48 17.05 -0.54
CA GLY A 263 6.02 17.27 -0.61
C GLY A 263 5.25 16.62 0.56
N VAL A 264 5.75 15.50 1.09
CA VAL A 264 5.16 14.80 2.25
C VAL A 264 5.82 15.27 3.54
N LYS A 265 7.14 15.52 3.50
CA LYS A 265 7.92 15.95 4.65
C LYS A 265 7.36 17.23 5.27
N GLU A 266 7.03 18.21 4.44
CA GLU A 266 6.53 19.52 4.85
C GLU A 266 5.21 19.38 5.61
N TRP A 267 4.31 18.52 5.11
CA TRP A 267 3.04 18.21 5.75
C TRP A 267 3.23 17.50 7.10
N PHE A 268 4.09 16.47 7.13
CA PHE A 268 4.38 15.76 8.37
C PHE A 268 5.04 16.67 9.42
N LEU A 269 6.00 17.51 9.03
CA LEU A 269 6.65 18.45 9.95
C LEU A 269 5.72 19.57 10.40
N HIS A 270 4.74 19.97 9.59
CA HIS A 270 3.70 20.90 10.01
C HIS A 270 2.85 20.26 11.13
N TRP A 271 2.36 19.04 10.93
CA TRP A 271 1.66 18.29 11.99
C TRP A 271 2.53 18.15 13.25
N LEU A 272 3.79 17.72 13.10
CA LEU A 272 4.71 17.54 14.21
C LEU A 272 4.95 18.86 14.98
N SER A 273 4.98 20.00 14.29
CA SER A 273 5.16 21.31 14.94
C SER A 273 4.00 21.74 15.82
N GLN A 274 2.80 21.22 15.56
CA GLN A 274 1.60 21.53 16.34
C GLN A 274 1.41 20.52 17.49
N GLU A 275 1.65 19.24 17.22
CA GLU A 275 1.30 18.16 18.14
C GLU A 275 2.47 17.72 19.04
N HIS A 276 3.70 17.82 18.52
CA HIS A 276 4.94 17.41 19.21
C HIS A 276 6.09 18.39 18.94
N PRO A 277 5.93 19.69 19.26
CA PRO A 277 6.91 20.73 18.95
C PRO A 277 8.31 20.42 19.52
N GLU A 278 8.40 19.71 20.64
CA GLU A 278 9.64 19.27 21.28
C GLU A 278 10.48 18.29 20.44
N LEU A 279 9.87 17.62 19.47
CA LEU A 279 10.54 16.68 18.58
C LEU A 279 10.98 17.30 17.25
N LEU A 280 10.54 18.51 16.94
CA LEU A 280 10.69 19.11 15.61
C LEU A 280 12.16 19.20 15.16
N ASP A 281 13.04 19.68 16.02
CA ASP A 281 14.46 19.81 15.68
C ASP A 281 15.15 18.45 15.53
N ARG A 282 14.77 17.46 16.35
CA ARG A 282 15.27 16.08 16.19
C ARG A 282 14.88 15.48 14.86
N TYR A 283 13.64 15.69 14.43
CA TYR A 283 13.17 15.23 13.13
C TYR A 283 13.85 15.95 11.97
N ARG A 284 14.09 17.27 12.08
CA ARG A 284 14.86 18.03 11.07
C ARG A 284 16.28 17.52 10.95
N SER A 285 16.94 17.18 12.07
CA SER A 285 18.26 16.56 12.05
C SER A 285 18.26 15.15 11.49
N LEU A 286 17.21 14.36 11.76
CA LEU A 286 17.10 12.98 11.27
C LEU A 286 16.74 12.91 9.78
N TYR A 287 16.00 13.90 9.26
CA TYR A 287 15.59 14.00 7.86
C TYR A 287 16.06 15.32 7.22
N PRO A 288 17.38 15.57 7.11
CA PRO A 288 17.90 16.85 6.67
C PRO A 288 17.62 17.10 5.18
N GLY A 289 17.34 18.35 4.83
CA GLY A 289 17.13 18.77 3.43
C GLY A 289 16.13 17.88 2.68
N ARG A 290 16.58 17.26 1.59
CA ARG A 290 15.77 16.35 0.75
C ARG A 290 15.84 14.87 1.14
N ALA A 291 16.49 14.51 2.26
CA ALA A 291 16.61 13.13 2.68
C ALA A 291 15.22 12.54 2.99
N ALA A 292 14.83 11.51 2.25
CA ALA A 292 13.54 10.84 2.44
C ALA A 292 13.59 9.71 3.46
N TYR A 293 14.78 9.14 3.67
CA TYR A 293 15.04 8.04 4.58
C TYR A 293 15.76 8.52 5.83
N ALA A 294 15.46 7.88 6.97
CA ALA A 294 16.31 8.04 8.15
C ALA A 294 17.73 7.51 7.88
N PRO A 295 18.76 8.04 8.57
CA PRO A 295 20.14 7.63 8.38
C PRO A 295 20.32 6.12 8.58
N LEU A 296 21.30 5.55 7.89
CA LEU A 296 21.59 4.11 7.97
C LEU A 296 21.82 3.65 9.42
N GLU A 297 22.48 4.46 10.24
CA GLU A 297 22.72 4.19 11.65
C GLU A 297 21.41 4.03 12.44
N TYR A 298 20.47 4.96 12.28
CA TYR A 298 19.16 4.88 12.92
C TYR A 298 18.39 3.63 12.48
N ARG A 299 18.41 3.30 11.18
CA ARG A 299 17.77 2.08 10.65
C ARG A 299 18.39 0.80 11.20
N ARG A 300 19.73 0.76 11.35
CA ARG A 300 20.45 -0.37 11.98
C ARG A 300 20.10 -0.50 13.45
N TRP A 301 20.07 0.61 14.19
CA TRP A 301 19.65 0.65 15.59
C TRP A 301 18.21 0.14 15.78
N LEU A 302 17.28 0.60 14.94
CA LEU A 302 15.88 0.17 14.98
C LEU A 302 15.75 -1.33 14.69
N SER A 303 16.45 -1.80 13.66
CA SER A 303 16.53 -3.23 13.30
C SER A 303 17.08 -4.08 14.44
N ALA A 304 18.16 -3.65 15.10
CA ALA A 304 18.76 -4.35 16.24
C ALA A 304 17.80 -4.44 17.44
N ARG A 305 16.91 -3.44 17.59
CA ARG A 305 15.89 -3.42 18.65
C ARG A 305 14.68 -4.31 18.36
N ILE A 306 14.14 -4.26 17.15
CA ILE A 306 12.86 -4.93 16.84
C ILE A 306 13.01 -6.41 16.49
N ARG A 307 14.12 -6.81 15.86
CA ARG A 307 14.30 -8.21 15.42
C ARG A 307 14.26 -9.24 16.55
N PRO A 308 14.91 -9.01 17.72
CA PRO A 308 14.78 -9.92 18.86
C PRO A 308 13.33 -10.05 19.32
N LEU A 309 12.58 -8.95 19.41
CA LEU A 309 11.18 -8.98 19.80
C LEU A 309 10.33 -9.76 18.80
N MET A 310 10.56 -9.59 17.50
CA MET A 310 9.85 -10.37 16.47
C MET A 310 10.09 -11.88 16.61
N ARG A 311 11.31 -12.29 17.00
CA ARG A 311 11.62 -13.70 17.32
C ARG A 311 10.83 -14.18 18.52
N ASP A 312 10.86 -13.40 19.60
CA ASP A 312 10.19 -13.72 20.87
C ASP A 312 8.67 -13.92 20.65
N HIS A 313 8.07 -13.10 19.78
CA HIS A 313 6.65 -13.20 19.41
C HIS A 313 6.36 -14.16 18.24
N ARG A 314 7.37 -14.81 17.65
CA ARG A 314 7.24 -15.70 16.46
C ARG A 314 6.55 -15.01 15.28
N LEU A 315 6.95 -13.77 15.01
CA LEU A 315 6.43 -12.91 13.94
C LEU A 315 7.50 -12.57 12.88
N GLU A 316 8.61 -13.31 12.88
CA GLU A 316 9.62 -13.20 11.83
C GLU A 316 9.05 -13.52 10.45
N ARG A 317 9.69 -12.94 9.43
CA ARG A 317 9.27 -13.11 8.04
C ARG A 317 9.40 -14.57 7.61
N GLY A 318 8.33 -15.13 7.03
CA GLY A 318 8.38 -16.38 6.27
C GLY A 318 9.07 -16.19 4.91
N GLU A 319 9.16 -17.26 4.12
CA GLU A 319 9.65 -17.17 2.73
C GLU A 319 8.78 -16.20 1.91
N GLU A 320 9.40 -15.38 1.07
CA GLU A 320 8.66 -14.58 0.08
C GLU A 320 8.07 -15.52 -0.97
N ASP A 321 6.79 -15.36 -1.30
CA ASP A 321 6.16 -16.03 -2.42
C ASP A 321 6.75 -15.48 -3.73
N PRO A 322 7.39 -16.32 -4.56
CA PRO A 322 8.08 -15.87 -5.76
C PRO A 322 7.12 -15.36 -6.85
N ALA A 323 5.83 -15.70 -6.77
CA ALA A 323 4.84 -15.12 -7.64
C ALA A 323 4.53 -13.71 -7.14
N THR A 324 4.06 -13.54 -5.90
CA THR A 324 3.46 -12.28 -5.44
C THR A 324 4.47 -11.26 -4.91
N GLY A 325 5.68 -11.69 -4.55
CA GLY A 325 6.67 -10.86 -3.84
C GLY A 325 6.28 -10.54 -2.39
N SER A 326 5.21 -11.14 -1.89
CA SER A 326 4.71 -10.99 -0.52
C SER A 326 5.12 -12.19 0.34
N VAL A 327 4.86 -12.21 1.65
CA VAL A 327 5.20 -13.38 2.48
C VAL A 327 4.25 -14.54 2.16
N ARG A 328 4.80 -15.69 1.76
CA ARG A 328 4.07 -16.89 1.37
C ARG A 328 3.17 -17.40 2.49
N SER A 329 1.89 -17.60 2.16
CA SER A 329 0.94 -18.31 3.02
C SER A 329 1.33 -19.79 3.17
N SER A 330 1.44 -20.25 4.40
CA SER A 330 1.70 -21.65 4.78
C SER A 330 0.62 -22.62 4.31
N ALA A 331 -0.60 -22.13 4.01
CA ALA A 331 -1.72 -22.92 3.49
C ALA A 331 -1.46 -23.48 2.07
N LEU A 332 -0.52 -22.88 1.31
CA LEU A 332 -0.14 -23.34 -0.03
C LEU A 332 0.93 -24.44 -0.02
N GLY A 333 1.37 -24.91 1.15
CA GLY A 333 2.30 -26.04 1.28
C GLY A 333 1.74 -27.37 0.76
N SER A 334 0.42 -27.50 0.61
CA SER A 334 -0.26 -28.74 0.21
C SER A 334 -0.76 -28.80 -1.24
N LEU A 335 -0.73 -27.68 -1.98
CA LEU A 335 -1.05 -27.66 -3.42
C LEU A 335 0.25 -27.60 -4.21
N GLY A 336 0.79 -28.78 -4.47
CA GLY A 336 2.09 -28.99 -5.10
C GLY A 336 2.25 -28.30 -6.47
N THR A 337 3.49 -27.88 -6.71
CA THR A 337 4.22 -28.05 -7.97
C THR A 337 3.38 -28.05 -9.25
N LEU A 338 2.76 -26.92 -9.59
CA LEU A 338 2.23 -26.72 -10.95
C LEU A 338 3.12 -25.74 -11.71
N ARG A 339 4.04 -26.37 -12.47
CA ARG A 339 4.71 -25.89 -13.67
C ARG A 339 5.63 -24.67 -13.52
N ALA A 340 6.90 -25.01 -13.26
CA ALA A 340 8.01 -24.44 -14.00
C ALA A 340 7.70 -24.47 -15.51
N LEU A 341 7.27 -23.33 -16.07
CA LEU A 341 7.21 -23.14 -17.51
C LEU A 341 8.60 -22.74 -18.01
N GLY A 342 9.30 -23.77 -18.49
CA GLY A 342 10.35 -23.77 -19.52
C GLY A 342 11.08 -22.48 -19.83
N GLY A 343 12.31 -22.39 -19.30
CA GLY A 343 13.40 -21.60 -19.87
C GLY A 343 14.69 -22.38 -19.67
N GLN A 344 15.23 -22.94 -20.76
CA GLN A 344 16.43 -23.78 -20.76
C GLN A 344 17.60 -23.11 -20.03
N ARG A 345 18.32 -23.90 -19.23
CA ARG A 345 19.67 -23.59 -18.76
C ARG A 345 20.60 -23.50 -19.97
N GLY A 346 20.85 -22.29 -20.45
CA GLY A 346 21.97 -21.99 -21.32
C GLY A 346 23.17 -21.55 -20.49
N THR A 347 24.13 -22.45 -20.33
CA THR A 347 25.50 -22.14 -19.89
C THR A 347 26.12 -21.10 -20.84
N LEU A 348 26.29 -19.86 -20.38
CA LEU A 348 27.13 -18.89 -21.07
C LEU A 348 28.57 -19.00 -20.54
N GLN A 349 29.34 -19.73 -21.35
CA GLN A 349 30.78 -19.83 -21.34
C GLN A 349 31.39 -18.44 -21.58
N ARG A 350 32.40 -18.10 -20.77
CA ARG A 350 33.26 -16.92 -20.96
C ARG A 350 34.13 -17.11 -22.19
N ASP A 351 34.04 -16.17 -23.13
CA ASP A 351 35.08 -15.69 -24.05
C ASP A 351 34.50 -14.36 -24.59
N GLY A 352 35.08 -13.18 -24.41
CA GLY A 352 36.43 -12.76 -24.68
C GLY A 352 36.35 -11.68 -25.77
N LEU A 353 36.42 -10.39 -25.41
CA LEU A 353 36.95 -9.24 -26.18
C LEU A 353 36.54 -7.89 -25.53
N LEU A 354 37.49 -7.33 -24.77
CA LEU A 354 38.02 -5.93 -24.76
C LEU A 354 37.14 -4.82 -25.39
N MET A 355 37.07 -3.58 -24.93
CA MET A 355 37.70 -2.75 -23.88
C MET A 355 36.99 -1.38 -23.99
N GLY A 356 36.78 -0.65 -22.89
CA GLY A 356 36.28 0.73 -22.98
C GLY A 356 35.76 1.31 -21.67
N GLU A 357 36.67 1.51 -20.72
CA GLU A 357 36.68 2.58 -19.70
C GLU A 357 35.36 3.02 -19.04
N LEU A 358 35.06 2.49 -17.83
CA LEU A 358 34.55 3.28 -16.71
C LEU A 358 35.08 2.68 -15.39
N GLY A 359 35.77 3.52 -14.60
CA GLY A 359 36.49 3.19 -13.37
C GLY A 359 35.62 2.80 -12.17
N PRO A 360 36.25 2.47 -11.03
CA PRO A 360 35.72 1.51 -10.07
C PRO A 360 34.93 2.20 -8.95
N ASP A 361 33.65 1.80 -8.79
CA ASP A 361 33.04 1.63 -7.46
C ASP A 361 31.73 0.85 -7.61
N ARG A 362 31.87 -0.48 -7.76
CA ARG A 362 30.78 -1.42 -7.58
C ARG A 362 31.20 -2.44 -6.54
N ALA A 363 30.99 -2.08 -5.28
CA ALA A 363 30.93 -3.05 -4.21
C ALA A 363 29.72 -3.97 -4.48
N ALA A 364 30.03 -5.26 -4.69
CA ALA A 364 29.06 -6.32 -4.70
C ALA A 364 28.27 -6.30 -3.38
N ILE A 365 26.95 -6.12 -3.44
CA ILE A 365 26.08 -6.26 -2.28
C ILE A 365 25.89 -7.75 -2.05
N LEU A 366 26.66 -8.29 -1.09
CA LEU A 366 26.41 -9.58 -0.46
C LEU A 366 25.03 -9.59 0.24
N PRO A 367 24.37 -10.76 0.37
CA PRO A 367 23.08 -10.83 1.04
C PRO A 367 23.26 -10.70 2.56
N GLY A 368 22.89 -9.53 3.12
CA GLY A 368 22.79 -9.36 4.57
C GLY A 368 22.77 -7.91 5.07
N VAL A 369 21.98 -7.68 6.14
CA VAL A 369 22.06 -6.57 7.13
C VAL A 369 21.28 -5.25 6.85
N GLY A 370 20.43 -5.16 5.82
CA GLY A 370 19.55 -3.99 5.61
C GLY A 370 18.08 -4.22 6.04
N GLN A 371 17.40 -3.17 6.52
CA GLN A 371 15.92 -3.10 6.41
C GLN A 371 15.57 -3.07 4.90
N PRO A 372 14.51 -3.73 4.43
CA PRO A 372 14.06 -3.59 3.06
C PRO A 372 13.64 -2.13 2.81
N THR A 373 14.31 -1.46 1.89
CA THR A 373 13.93 -0.14 1.38
C THR A 373 12.77 -0.36 0.41
N LEU A 374 11.55 -0.26 0.92
CA LEU A 374 10.34 -0.63 0.18
C LEU A 374 9.79 0.48 -0.72
N PHE A 375 10.51 1.60 -0.97
CA PHE A 375 9.98 2.75 -1.74
C PHE A 375 10.99 3.44 -2.67
#